data_AF-A0A1K0JKH9-F1
#
_entry.id   AF-A0A1K0JKH9-F1
#
_cell.length_a   1.000
_cell.length_b   1.000
_cell.length_c   1.000
_cell.angle_alpha   90.00
_cell.angle_beta   90.00
_cell.angle_gamma   90.00
#
_symmetry.space_group_name_H-M   'P 1'
#
loop_
_entity.id
_entity.type
_entity.pdbx_description
1 polymer ?
#
loop_
_entity_poly.entity_id
_entity_poly.type
_entity_poly.pdbx_seq_one_letter_code
_entity_poly.pdbx_strand_id
1 'polypeptide(L)'
;MKRIFSSIAAGALLATAAHASAQVVSGREAYEIARDAYVYAYPMMLVDAFLRQATNYAAPTGVVTQAPYNQFSHSKAFPPADFKRVVRPNVDTLYSSANLDVGVEPMVLSVPATDRYFLLPLLSMWTDVFAVPGTRTTGANHARNFLIVGPNWHGRAPVGMEIVRSPTRTVLVGGRTQTNGVADYENVHKLQASYKLTPLSSWGKGEYMAPKHKVDPTIDMNTRPPVIVRNMDAAAYFGRFSDLLRDNPPGPFDYPMVHRPPTHRLQGGTAFRS
;
A
#
# COMPACT_ATOMS: atom_id res chain seq x y z
N MET A 1 83.11 13.24 28.23
CA MET A 1 83.09 11.79 28.58
C MET A 1 81.76 11.47 29.25
N LYS A 2 81.30 10.23 29.05
CA LYS A 2 80.16 9.52 29.67
C LYS A 2 78.81 9.67 28.96
N ARG A 3 78.61 8.72 28.04
CA ARG A 3 77.33 8.20 27.55
C ARG A 3 76.62 7.48 28.70
N ILE A 4 75.30 7.65 28.82
CA ILE A 4 74.42 6.72 29.55
C ILE A 4 73.15 6.54 28.71
N PHE A 5 72.87 5.27 28.39
CA PHE A 5 71.68 4.76 27.72
C PHE A 5 70.48 4.74 28.66
N SER A 6 69.27 4.90 28.11
CA SER A 6 67.98 4.34 28.57
C SER A 6 66.84 5.11 27.89
N SER A 7 65.68 4.59 27.49
CA SER A 7 65.10 3.26 27.28
C SER A 7 63.83 3.55 26.45
N ILE A 8 63.56 2.83 25.35
CA ILE A 8 62.31 2.99 24.59
C ILE A 8 61.19 2.27 25.36
N ALA A 9 60.23 3.04 25.90
CA ALA A 9 58.99 2.48 26.44
C ALA A 9 57.97 2.34 25.31
N ALA A 10 57.71 1.09 24.91
CA ALA A 10 56.60 0.76 24.03
C ALA A 10 55.28 0.84 24.82
N GLY A 11 54.51 1.91 24.62
CA GLY A 11 53.16 2.04 25.16
C GLY A 11 52.20 1.14 24.40
N ALA A 12 51.74 0.07 25.04
CA ALA A 12 50.66 -0.76 24.51
C ALA A 12 49.33 0.00 24.59
N LEU A 13 48.78 0.40 23.43
CA LEU A 13 47.38 0.80 23.31
C LEU A 13 46.50 -0.45 23.49
N LEU A 14 45.97 -0.64 24.69
CA LEU A 14 44.85 -1.54 24.93
C LEU A 14 43.59 -0.89 24.34
N ALA A 15 43.27 -1.24 23.10
CA ALA A 15 41.95 -1.00 22.53
C ALA A 15 40.95 -1.87 23.30
N THR A 16 40.22 -1.28 24.25
CA THR A 16 39.06 -1.93 24.87
C THR A 16 37.96 -2.04 23.82
N ALA A 17 37.93 -3.17 23.12
CA ALA A 17 36.77 -3.57 22.33
C ALA A 17 35.61 -3.83 23.31
N ALA A 18 34.78 -2.81 23.54
CA ALA A 18 33.51 -2.98 24.23
C ALA A 18 32.69 -4.01 23.44
N HIS A 19 32.71 -5.25 23.90
CA HIS A 19 31.80 -6.28 23.41
C HIS A 19 30.41 -5.84 23.84
N ALA A 20 29.62 -5.35 22.89
CA ALA A 20 28.18 -5.20 23.08
C ALA A 20 27.64 -6.61 23.40
N SER A 21 27.44 -6.89 24.68
CA SER A 21 26.71 -8.06 25.14
C SER A 21 25.32 -7.98 24.51
N ALA A 22 25.03 -8.87 23.57
CA ALA A 22 23.66 -9.11 23.16
C ALA A 22 22.92 -9.60 24.42
N GLN A 23 22.09 -8.74 25.01
CA GLN A 23 21.23 -9.13 26.12
C GLN A 23 20.45 -10.37 25.69
N VAL A 24 20.57 -11.45 26.47
CA VAL A 24 19.77 -12.65 26.27
C VAL A 24 18.34 -12.29 26.66
N VAL A 25 17.52 -12.01 25.66
CA VAL A 25 16.09 -11.76 25.82
C VAL A 25 15.48 -13.02 26.44
N SER A 26 14.75 -12.86 27.54
CA SER A 26 14.09 -14.02 28.18
C SER A 26 13.04 -14.62 27.24
N GLY A 27 12.72 -15.92 27.36
CA GLY A 27 11.70 -16.54 26.52
C GLY A 27 10.33 -15.85 26.59
N ARG A 28 9.98 -15.30 27.77
CA ARG A 28 8.77 -14.49 27.96
C ARG A 28 8.84 -13.16 27.22
N GLU A 29 9.96 -12.47 27.34
CA GLU A 29 10.17 -11.19 26.66
C GLU A 29 10.13 -11.37 25.15
N ALA A 30 10.80 -12.40 24.63
CA ALA A 30 10.78 -12.76 23.21
C ALA A 30 9.35 -13.03 22.70
N TYR A 31 8.53 -13.72 23.50
CA TYR A 31 7.12 -13.94 23.20
C TYR A 31 6.32 -12.63 23.16
N GLU A 32 6.49 -11.75 24.16
CA GLU A 32 5.78 -10.46 24.21
C GLU A 32 6.12 -9.57 23.01
N ILE A 33 7.39 -9.53 22.60
CA ILE A 33 7.83 -8.80 21.41
C ILE A 33 7.23 -9.42 20.14
N ALA A 34 7.30 -10.75 19.99
CA ALA A 34 6.75 -11.43 18.82
C ALA A 34 5.24 -11.22 18.69
N ARG A 35 4.51 -11.24 19.81
CA ARG A 35 3.08 -10.94 19.87
C ARG A 35 2.79 -9.51 19.43
N ASP A 36 3.50 -8.52 19.97
CA ASP A 36 3.28 -7.12 19.64
C ASP A 36 3.62 -6.84 18.16
N ALA A 37 4.71 -7.42 17.65
CA ALA A 37 5.09 -7.36 16.25
C ALA A 37 4.04 -8.00 15.32
N TYR A 38 3.47 -9.16 15.71
CA TYR A 38 2.39 -9.80 14.97
C TYR A 38 1.15 -8.90 14.89
N VAL A 39 0.73 -8.30 16.01
CA VAL A 39 -0.44 -7.40 16.03
C VAL A 39 -0.18 -6.17 15.15
N TYR A 40 1.00 -5.58 15.23
CA TYR A 40 1.40 -4.42 14.43
C TYR A 40 1.43 -4.73 12.92
N ALA A 41 2.01 -5.86 12.52
CA ALA A 41 2.13 -6.26 11.12
C ALA A 41 0.79 -6.75 10.52
N TYR A 42 -0.19 -7.11 11.35
CA TYR A 42 -1.42 -7.77 10.91
C TYR A 42 -2.20 -7.02 9.82
N PRO A 43 -2.43 -5.69 9.91
CA PRO A 43 -3.15 -4.96 8.87
C PRO A 43 -2.44 -5.04 7.51
N MET A 44 -1.12 -4.83 7.47
CA MET A 44 -0.34 -4.90 6.23
C MET A 44 -0.33 -6.32 5.65
N MET A 45 -0.19 -7.35 6.51
CA MET A 45 -0.22 -8.75 6.07
C MET A 45 -1.60 -9.15 5.52
N LEU A 46 -2.67 -8.63 6.11
CA LEU A 46 -4.02 -8.82 5.60
C LEU A 46 -4.22 -8.14 4.25
N VAL A 47 -3.74 -6.90 4.09
CA VAL A 47 -3.77 -6.16 2.82
C VAL A 47 -2.94 -6.87 1.75
N ASP A 48 -1.77 -7.40 2.08
CA ASP A 48 -0.94 -8.19 1.14
C ASP A 48 -1.68 -9.43 0.62
N ALA A 49 -2.21 -10.26 1.53
CA ALA A 49 -2.96 -11.45 1.16
C ALA A 49 -4.20 -11.11 0.32
N PHE A 50 -4.90 -10.04 0.70
CA PHE A 50 -6.05 -9.52 -0.05
C PHE A 50 -5.65 -9.05 -1.46
N LEU A 51 -4.61 -8.24 -1.60
CA LEU A 51 -4.18 -7.67 -2.87
C LEU A 51 -3.71 -8.72 -3.86
N ARG A 52 -3.01 -9.77 -3.39
CA ARG A 52 -2.62 -10.91 -4.23
C ARG A 52 -3.83 -11.54 -4.89
N GLN A 53 -4.95 -11.68 -4.19
CA GLN A 53 -6.19 -12.20 -4.76
C GLN A 53 -6.90 -11.14 -5.62
N ALA A 54 -7.08 -9.94 -5.08
CA ALA A 54 -7.85 -8.87 -5.71
C ALA A 54 -7.25 -8.41 -7.06
N THR A 55 -5.94 -8.58 -7.25
CA THR A 55 -5.24 -8.19 -8.48
C THR A 55 -4.94 -9.31 -9.45
N ASN A 56 -5.21 -10.57 -9.09
CA ASN A 56 -4.91 -11.74 -9.92
C ASN A 56 -6.07 -12.10 -10.88
N TYR A 57 -6.46 -11.15 -11.72
CA TYR A 57 -7.48 -11.32 -12.75
C TYR A 57 -6.91 -10.89 -14.10
N ALA A 58 -7.38 -11.47 -15.20
CA ALA A 58 -6.88 -11.07 -16.53
C ALA A 58 -7.31 -9.65 -16.94
N ALA A 59 -8.45 -9.19 -16.40
CA ALA A 59 -9.08 -7.89 -16.65
C ALA A 59 -10.01 -7.55 -15.46
N PRO A 60 -10.47 -6.29 -15.33
CA PRO A 60 -11.44 -5.89 -14.32
C PRO A 60 -12.75 -6.69 -14.42
N THR A 61 -13.26 -7.17 -13.28
CA THR A 61 -14.45 -8.05 -13.27
C THR A 61 -15.76 -7.30 -13.02
N GLY A 62 -15.69 -6.02 -12.63
CA GLY A 62 -16.84 -5.24 -12.15
C GLY A 62 -17.23 -5.53 -10.68
N VAL A 63 -16.58 -6.50 -10.04
CA VAL A 63 -16.64 -6.70 -8.59
C VAL A 63 -15.66 -5.74 -7.92
N VAL A 64 -16.09 -5.11 -6.83
CA VAL A 64 -15.26 -4.14 -6.08
C VAL A 64 -13.91 -4.76 -5.75
N THR A 65 -12.85 -4.01 -6.03
CA THR A 65 -11.41 -4.32 -5.89
C THR A 65 -10.83 -5.37 -6.83
N GLN A 66 -11.65 -6.12 -7.57
CA GLN A 66 -11.19 -7.18 -8.46
C GLN A 66 -10.80 -6.65 -9.85
N ALA A 67 -9.53 -6.31 -9.99
CA ALA A 67 -8.91 -5.89 -11.25
C ALA A 67 -7.39 -6.01 -11.13
N PRO A 68 -6.67 -6.22 -12.25
CA PRO A 68 -5.22 -6.05 -12.26
C PRO A 68 -4.78 -4.75 -11.60
N TYR A 69 -3.55 -4.73 -11.09
CA TYR A 69 -2.94 -3.47 -10.66
C TYR A 69 -3.07 -2.39 -11.73
N ASN A 70 -3.26 -1.15 -11.28
CA ASN A 70 -3.36 0.04 -12.12
C ASN A 70 -4.58 0.06 -13.06
N GLN A 71 -5.64 -0.69 -12.72
CA GLN A 71 -6.92 -0.70 -13.46
C GLN A 71 -8.10 -0.52 -12.52
N PHE A 72 -9.13 0.18 -12.98
CA PHE A 72 -10.39 0.31 -12.23
C PHE A 72 -11.29 -0.90 -12.43
N SER A 73 -11.86 -1.38 -11.33
CA SER A 73 -13.08 -2.18 -11.31
C SER A 73 -14.25 -1.30 -10.87
N HIS A 74 -15.27 -1.19 -11.73
CA HIS A 74 -16.47 -0.40 -11.48
C HIS A 74 -17.65 -1.32 -11.16
N SER A 75 -18.23 -1.14 -9.98
CA SER A 75 -19.48 -1.78 -9.64
C SER A 75 -20.62 -1.09 -10.38
N LYS A 76 -21.39 -1.88 -11.13
CA LYS A 76 -22.48 -1.39 -12.00
C LYS A 76 -23.84 -1.32 -11.31
N ALA A 77 -23.98 -1.92 -10.14
CA ALA A 77 -25.23 -1.93 -9.39
C ALA A 77 -24.97 -2.10 -7.90
N PHE A 78 -25.93 -1.72 -7.07
CA PHE A 78 -25.93 -2.15 -5.67
C PHE A 78 -25.95 -3.67 -5.56
N PRO A 79 -25.43 -4.22 -4.46
CA PRO A 79 -25.72 -5.60 -4.12
C PRO A 79 -27.24 -5.84 -4.17
N PRO A 80 -27.70 -6.98 -4.70
CA PRO A 80 -29.13 -7.27 -4.81
C PRO A 80 -29.79 -7.25 -3.43
N ALA A 81 -31.11 -7.03 -3.38
CA ALA A 81 -31.86 -6.82 -2.14
C ALA A 81 -31.78 -8.01 -1.14
N ASP A 82 -31.43 -9.20 -1.63
CA ASP A 82 -31.19 -10.42 -0.84
C ASP A 82 -29.74 -10.54 -0.32
N PHE A 83 -28.89 -9.55 -0.55
CA PHE A 83 -27.50 -9.52 -0.07
C PHE A 83 -27.42 -9.30 1.45
N LYS A 84 -27.38 -10.39 2.21
CA LYS A 84 -27.31 -10.40 3.69
C LYS A 84 -25.88 -10.40 4.25
N ARG A 85 -24.85 -10.17 3.41
CA ARG A 85 -23.44 -10.26 3.83
C ARG A 85 -22.92 -9.00 4.52
N VAL A 86 -23.63 -7.87 4.43
CA VAL A 86 -23.27 -6.60 5.08
C VAL A 86 -24.52 -5.95 5.67
N VAL A 87 -24.44 -5.48 6.92
CA VAL A 87 -25.51 -4.70 7.56
C VAL A 87 -25.49 -3.28 6.97
N ARG A 88 -26.63 -2.81 6.42
CA ARG A 88 -26.82 -1.50 5.73
C ARG A 88 -26.00 -1.37 4.43
N PRO A 89 -26.45 -1.99 3.32
CA PRO A 89 -25.85 -1.70 2.01
C PRO A 89 -25.94 -0.20 1.72
N ASN A 90 -24.83 0.38 1.29
CA ASN A 90 -24.79 1.77 0.83
C ASN A 90 -25.65 1.87 -0.45
N VAL A 91 -26.74 2.65 -0.38
CA VAL A 91 -27.70 2.88 -1.47
C VAL A 91 -27.52 4.24 -2.14
N ASP A 92 -26.46 4.96 -1.77
CA ASP A 92 -26.22 6.33 -2.23
C ASP A 92 -25.13 6.40 -3.29
N THR A 93 -24.23 5.41 -3.38
CA THR A 93 -23.07 5.46 -4.28
C THR A 93 -22.70 4.13 -4.93
N LEU A 94 -22.36 4.13 -6.22
CA LEU A 94 -21.69 3.01 -6.88
C LEU A 94 -20.15 3.11 -6.72
N TYR A 95 -19.52 1.95 -6.53
CA TYR A 95 -18.08 1.85 -6.30
C TYR A 95 -17.26 1.92 -7.59
N SER A 96 -16.12 2.61 -7.52
CA SER A 96 -15.03 2.60 -8.50
C SER A 96 -13.73 2.38 -7.76
N SER A 97 -13.22 1.15 -7.79
CA SER A 97 -12.07 0.74 -6.98
C SER A 97 -10.89 0.36 -7.86
N ALA A 98 -9.69 0.64 -7.40
CA ALA A 98 -8.46 0.19 -8.04
C ALA A 98 -7.41 -0.11 -6.97
N ASN A 99 -6.48 -1.00 -7.27
CA ASN A 99 -5.25 -1.15 -6.51
C ASN A 99 -4.12 -0.68 -7.41
N LEU A 100 -3.32 0.28 -6.95
CA LEU A 100 -2.21 0.84 -7.72
C LEU A 100 -0.89 0.31 -7.20
N ASP A 101 0.01 0.06 -8.13
CA ASP A 101 1.42 -0.13 -7.87
C ASP A 101 2.17 1.03 -8.53
N VAL A 102 2.69 1.96 -7.70
CA VAL A 102 3.44 3.14 -8.15
C VAL A 102 4.95 3.01 -7.91
N GLY A 103 5.46 1.79 -7.74
CA GLY A 103 6.88 1.57 -7.47
C GLY A 103 7.75 1.49 -8.72
N VAL A 104 7.19 1.10 -9.87
CA VAL A 104 7.91 1.18 -11.17
C VAL A 104 7.86 2.60 -11.72
N GLU A 105 6.68 3.18 -11.77
CA GLU A 105 6.46 4.55 -12.21
C GLU A 105 5.18 5.15 -11.59
N PRO A 106 5.06 6.49 -11.54
CA PRO A 106 3.83 7.15 -11.11
C PRO A 106 2.62 6.82 -11.98
N MET A 107 1.43 6.94 -11.38
CA MET A 107 0.15 6.81 -12.07
C MET A 107 -0.59 8.14 -12.08
N VAL A 108 -1.08 8.55 -13.24
CA VAL A 108 -1.99 9.69 -13.38
C VAL A 108 -3.42 9.20 -13.15
N LEU A 109 -4.06 9.72 -12.11
CA LEU A 109 -5.49 9.57 -11.86
C LEU A 109 -6.23 10.76 -12.49
N SER A 110 -6.99 10.49 -13.55
CA SER A 110 -7.81 11.49 -14.24
C SER A 110 -9.27 11.38 -13.83
N VAL A 111 -9.84 12.52 -13.49
CA VAL A 111 -11.24 12.69 -13.10
C VAL A 111 -11.86 13.74 -14.03
N PRO A 112 -13.00 13.44 -14.69
CA PRO A 112 -13.64 14.40 -15.57
C PRO A 112 -14.35 15.50 -14.77
N ALA A 113 -14.69 16.60 -15.44
CA ALA A 113 -15.60 17.59 -14.88
C ALA A 113 -16.99 16.95 -14.67
N THR A 114 -17.55 17.12 -13.48
CA THR A 114 -18.91 16.64 -13.18
C THR A 114 -19.52 17.41 -12.00
N ASP A 115 -20.81 17.71 -12.09
CA ASP A 115 -21.60 18.25 -10.97
C ASP A 115 -22.00 17.17 -9.95
N ARG A 116 -21.83 15.89 -10.32
CA ARG A 116 -22.21 14.76 -9.48
C ARG A 116 -21.23 14.61 -8.31
N TYR A 117 -21.76 14.29 -7.14
CA TYR A 117 -20.92 14.01 -5.98
C TYR A 117 -20.08 12.75 -6.21
N PHE A 118 -18.77 12.86 -5.99
CA PHE A 118 -17.86 11.73 -5.97
C PHE A 118 -16.74 11.96 -4.94
N LEU A 119 -16.13 10.85 -4.53
CA LEU A 119 -14.89 10.83 -3.78
C LEU A 119 -14.07 9.60 -4.16
N LEU A 120 -12.76 9.76 -4.24
CA LEU A 120 -11.77 8.72 -4.53
C LEU A 120 -10.75 8.64 -3.38
N PRO A 121 -11.12 8.18 -2.17
CA PRO A 121 -10.15 7.98 -1.09
C PRO A 121 -8.97 7.14 -1.57
N LEU A 122 -7.76 7.62 -1.28
CA LEU A 122 -6.50 6.96 -1.53
C LEU A 122 -5.94 6.49 -0.20
N LEU A 123 -5.79 5.18 -0.06
CA LEU A 123 -5.32 4.53 1.15
C LEU A 123 -3.92 3.96 0.92
N SER A 124 -3.07 4.07 1.93
CA SER A 124 -1.77 3.42 1.94
C SER A 124 -1.93 1.90 2.12
N MET A 125 -0.84 1.15 1.99
CA MET A 125 -0.81 -0.27 2.34
C MET A 125 -1.06 -0.52 3.84
N TRP A 126 -0.85 0.50 4.68
CA TRP A 126 -1.20 0.52 6.10
C TRP A 126 -2.68 0.83 6.36
N THR A 127 -3.49 1.00 5.31
CA THR A 127 -4.92 1.34 5.35
C THR A 127 -5.25 2.77 5.80
N ASP A 128 -4.25 3.63 5.98
CA ASP A 128 -4.47 5.05 6.27
C ASP A 128 -4.92 5.80 5.02
N VAL A 129 -5.98 6.61 5.14
CA VAL A 129 -6.41 7.52 4.08
C VAL A 129 -5.48 8.74 4.06
N PHE A 130 -4.63 8.86 3.04
CA PHE A 130 -3.68 9.97 2.93
C PHE A 130 -4.18 11.10 2.00
N ALA A 131 -5.15 10.81 1.14
CA ALA A 131 -5.78 11.81 0.27
C ALA A 131 -7.22 11.39 -0.10
N VAL A 132 -8.08 12.38 -0.36
CA VAL A 132 -9.46 12.14 -0.81
C VAL A 132 -9.82 13.11 -1.95
N PRO A 133 -9.29 12.93 -3.17
CA PRO A 133 -9.81 13.62 -4.35
C PRO A 133 -11.32 13.44 -4.46
N GLY A 134 -12.07 14.51 -4.70
CA GLY A 134 -13.52 14.45 -4.68
C GLY A 134 -14.15 15.83 -4.69
N THR A 135 -15.46 15.89 -4.96
CA THR A 135 -16.23 17.13 -5.06
C THR A 135 -15.99 18.08 -3.87
N ARG A 136 -15.82 17.53 -2.66
CA ARG A 136 -15.58 18.30 -1.43
C ARG A 136 -14.18 18.92 -1.33
N THR A 137 -13.16 18.31 -1.94
CA THR A 137 -11.75 18.72 -1.82
C THR A 137 -11.23 19.44 -3.06
N THR A 138 -11.87 19.22 -4.22
CA THR A 138 -11.41 19.75 -5.51
C THR A 138 -12.43 20.66 -6.17
N GLY A 139 -13.60 20.86 -5.56
CA GLY A 139 -14.74 21.53 -6.16
C GLY A 139 -15.55 20.62 -7.10
N ALA A 140 -16.77 21.03 -7.41
CA ALA A 140 -17.58 20.41 -8.45
C ALA A 140 -17.19 20.93 -9.84
N ASN A 141 -17.49 20.14 -10.87
CA ASN A 141 -17.43 20.53 -12.28
C ASN A 141 -16.06 21.02 -12.79
N HIS A 142 -14.98 20.45 -12.26
CA HIS A 142 -13.63 20.69 -12.76
C HIS A 142 -12.94 19.36 -13.08
N ALA A 143 -12.42 19.24 -14.31
CA ALA A 143 -11.57 18.11 -14.66
C ALA A 143 -10.23 18.24 -13.91
N ARG A 144 -9.76 17.13 -13.35
CA ARG A 144 -8.53 17.11 -12.54
C ARG A 144 -7.66 15.91 -12.92
N ASN A 145 -6.35 16.13 -12.93
CA ASN A 145 -5.36 15.07 -13.05
C ASN A 145 -4.45 15.11 -11.82
N PHE A 146 -4.35 13.97 -11.14
CA PHE A 146 -3.50 13.79 -9.96
C PHE A 146 -2.36 12.84 -10.31
N LEU A 147 -1.11 13.27 -10.11
CA LEU A 147 0.05 12.41 -10.23
C LEU A 147 0.25 11.66 -8.91
N ILE A 148 -0.16 10.40 -8.87
CA ILE A 148 0.05 9.54 -7.70
C ILE A 148 1.47 8.97 -7.79
N VAL A 149 2.30 9.33 -6.80
CA VAL A 149 3.71 8.95 -6.75
C VAL A 149 4.00 8.13 -5.50
N GLY A 150 4.95 7.19 -5.60
CA GLY A 150 5.44 6.45 -4.44
C GLY A 150 6.32 7.30 -3.51
N PRO A 151 6.65 6.78 -2.31
CA PRO A 151 7.40 7.52 -1.30
C PRO A 151 8.78 7.96 -1.81
N ASN A 152 9.43 7.10 -2.63
CA ASN A 152 10.80 7.29 -3.11
C ASN A 152 10.90 8.03 -4.47
N TRP A 153 9.79 8.59 -4.98
CA TRP A 153 9.81 9.26 -6.27
C TRP A 153 10.33 10.71 -6.18
N HIS A 154 11.33 11.04 -7.01
CA HIS A 154 12.00 12.35 -7.06
C HIS A 154 11.91 13.05 -8.43
N GLY A 155 11.01 12.60 -9.30
CA GLY A 155 10.81 13.20 -10.62
C GLY A 155 10.11 14.56 -10.58
N ARG A 156 9.80 15.09 -11.77
CA ARG A 156 8.99 16.31 -11.94
C ARG A 156 7.63 15.95 -12.51
N ALA A 157 6.59 16.58 -11.98
CA ALA A 157 5.25 16.42 -12.53
C ALA A 157 5.11 17.20 -13.85
N PRO A 158 4.31 16.70 -14.81
CA PRO A 158 3.86 17.51 -15.94
C PRO A 158 3.16 18.80 -15.47
N VAL A 159 3.26 19.87 -16.27
CA VAL A 159 2.64 21.16 -15.97
C VAL A 159 1.14 20.99 -15.70
N GLY A 160 0.65 21.63 -14.63
CA GLY A 160 -0.76 21.63 -14.25
C GLY A 160 -1.25 20.37 -13.52
N MET A 161 -0.36 19.42 -13.22
CA MET A 161 -0.72 18.20 -12.50
C MET A 161 -0.40 18.33 -11.00
N GLU A 162 -1.37 18.00 -10.16
CA GLU A 162 -1.17 17.98 -8.70
C GLU A 162 -0.47 16.68 -8.30
N ILE A 163 0.62 16.76 -7.54
CA ILE A 163 1.29 15.58 -6.99
C ILE A 163 0.55 15.13 -5.74
N VAL A 164 0.14 13.86 -5.72
CA VAL A 164 -0.32 13.17 -4.52
C VAL A 164 0.72 12.11 -4.16
N ARG A 165 1.51 12.39 -3.12
CA ARG A 165 2.56 11.47 -2.65
C ARG A 165 1.97 10.44 -1.69
N SER A 166 1.99 9.18 -2.11
CA SER A 166 1.64 8.08 -1.22
C SER A 166 2.80 7.79 -0.26
N PRO A 167 2.51 7.50 1.03
CA PRO A 167 3.52 7.02 1.95
C PRO A 167 4.00 5.59 1.63
N THR A 168 3.32 4.86 0.73
CA THR A 168 3.62 3.47 0.38
C THR A 168 3.66 3.28 -1.14
N ARG A 169 4.36 2.25 -1.63
CA ARG A 169 4.33 1.85 -3.05
C ARG A 169 2.94 1.44 -3.51
N THR A 170 2.21 0.74 -2.66
CA THR A 170 0.88 0.26 -2.98
C THR A 170 -0.18 1.25 -2.50
N VAL A 171 -1.14 1.58 -3.37
CA VAL A 171 -2.25 2.49 -3.08
C VAL A 171 -3.56 1.80 -3.35
N LEU A 172 -4.49 1.83 -2.40
CA LEU A 172 -5.85 1.34 -2.60
C LEU A 172 -6.77 2.54 -2.87
N VAL A 173 -7.57 2.45 -3.92
CA VAL A 173 -8.55 3.48 -4.31
C VAL A 173 -9.94 2.99 -3.94
N GLY A 174 -10.60 3.69 -3.00
CA GLY A 174 -11.92 3.36 -2.47
C GLY A 174 -13.05 4.21 -3.07
N GLY A 175 -13.05 4.40 -4.39
CA GLY A 175 -13.88 5.39 -5.05
C GLY A 175 -15.40 5.12 -4.97
N ARG A 176 -16.16 6.20 -4.85
CA ARG A 176 -17.62 6.22 -4.70
C ARG A 176 -18.19 7.37 -5.51
N THR A 177 -19.22 7.09 -6.29
CA THR A 177 -19.92 8.07 -7.12
C THR A 177 -21.40 8.02 -6.79
N GLN A 178 -21.99 9.17 -6.47
CA GLN A 178 -23.39 9.28 -6.08
C GLN A 178 -24.33 8.82 -7.18
N THR A 179 -25.41 8.15 -6.82
CA THR A 179 -26.50 7.75 -7.71
C THR A 179 -27.84 8.19 -7.13
N ASN A 180 -28.81 8.51 -7.99
CA ASN A 180 -30.20 8.78 -7.61
C ASN A 180 -31.07 7.51 -7.70
N GLY A 181 -30.46 6.32 -7.60
CA GLY A 181 -31.13 5.03 -7.67
C GLY A 181 -30.91 4.29 -9.00
N VAL A 182 -31.64 3.20 -9.21
CA VAL A 182 -31.45 2.28 -10.34
C VAL A 182 -31.61 2.97 -11.69
N ALA A 183 -32.58 3.88 -11.83
CA ALA A 183 -32.83 4.61 -13.07
C ALA A 183 -31.66 5.53 -13.48
N ASP A 184 -30.75 5.84 -12.55
CA ASP A 184 -29.62 6.73 -12.77
C ASP A 184 -28.30 5.98 -13.04
N TYR A 185 -28.31 4.64 -13.00
CA TYR A 185 -27.11 3.82 -13.17
C TYR A 185 -26.37 4.09 -14.47
N GLU A 186 -27.07 4.22 -15.60
CA GLU A 186 -26.43 4.50 -16.89
C GLU A 186 -25.64 5.82 -16.89
N ASN A 187 -26.13 6.85 -16.19
CA ASN A 187 -25.42 8.12 -16.07
C ASN A 187 -24.17 7.97 -15.20
N VAL A 188 -24.27 7.19 -14.12
CA VAL A 188 -23.13 6.88 -13.25
C VAL A 188 -22.10 6.04 -14.00
N HIS A 189 -22.52 5.08 -14.84
CA HIS A 189 -21.62 4.23 -15.61
C HIS A 189 -20.80 5.03 -16.63
N LYS A 190 -21.40 6.03 -17.27
CA LYS A 190 -20.69 6.96 -18.17
C LYS A 190 -19.60 7.74 -17.42
N LEU A 191 -19.90 8.22 -16.21
CA LEU A 191 -18.93 8.90 -15.37
C LEU A 191 -17.82 7.95 -14.90
N GLN A 192 -18.18 6.74 -14.43
CA GLN A 192 -17.23 5.71 -14.04
C GLN A 192 -16.24 5.39 -15.17
N ALA A 193 -16.74 5.20 -16.39
CA ALA A 193 -15.92 4.93 -17.58
C ALA A 193 -15.00 6.11 -17.98
N SER A 194 -15.26 7.30 -17.44
CA SER A 194 -14.46 8.49 -17.67
C SER A 194 -13.34 8.67 -16.64
N TYR A 195 -13.34 7.93 -15.53
CA TYR A 195 -12.18 7.85 -14.65
C TYR A 195 -11.05 7.07 -15.34
N LYS A 196 -9.83 7.62 -15.34
CA LYS A 196 -8.68 6.98 -15.98
C LYS A 196 -7.51 6.83 -15.02
N LEU A 197 -6.79 5.73 -15.21
CA LEU A 197 -5.47 5.47 -14.64
C LEU A 197 -4.50 5.33 -15.80
N THR A 198 -3.52 6.23 -15.89
CA THR A 198 -2.55 6.25 -16.98
C THR A 198 -1.14 6.31 -16.41
N PRO A 199 -0.26 5.35 -16.72
CA PRO A 199 1.15 5.45 -16.33
C PRO A 199 1.76 6.75 -16.84
N LEU A 200 2.61 7.39 -16.04
CA LEU A 200 3.22 8.68 -16.42
C LEU A 200 3.97 8.58 -17.75
N SER A 201 4.62 7.45 -18.04
CA SER A 201 5.30 7.15 -19.31
C SER A 201 4.38 7.21 -20.53
N SER A 202 3.07 7.01 -20.34
CA SER A 202 2.04 7.03 -21.38
C SER A 202 1.24 8.33 -21.43
N TRP A 203 1.47 9.24 -20.47
CA TRP A 203 0.76 10.50 -20.39
C TRP A 203 1.02 11.38 -21.63
N GLY A 204 -0.05 11.94 -22.20
CA GLY A 204 0.03 12.81 -23.39
C GLY A 204 0.30 12.08 -24.72
N LYS A 205 0.37 10.74 -24.73
CA LYS A 205 0.61 9.93 -25.94
C LYS A 205 -0.68 9.42 -26.60
N GLY A 206 -1.82 9.98 -26.25
CA GLY A 206 -3.14 9.54 -26.72
C GLY A 206 -3.85 8.64 -25.70
N GLU A 207 -4.77 7.81 -26.18
CA GLU A 207 -5.55 6.91 -25.34
C GLU A 207 -4.69 5.72 -24.86
N TYR A 208 -4.55 5.59 -23.53
CA TYR A 208 -3.87 4.45 -22.92
C TYR A 208 -4.84 3.29 -22.73
N MET A 209 -4.48 2.14 -23.30
CA MET A 209 -5.16 0.87 -23.03
C MET A 209 -4.31 0.02 -22.09
N ALA A 210 -4.85 -0.29 -20.91
CA ALA A 210 -4.16 -1.15 -19.97
C ALA A 210 -4.02 -2.57 -20.55
N PRO A 211 -2.83 -3.19 -20.46
CA PRO A 211 -2.64 -4.55 -20.96
C PRO A 211 -3.44 -5.56 -20.12
N LYS A 212 -3.78 -6.69 -20.73
CA LYS A 212 -4.32 -7.84 -19.99
C LYS A 212 -3.23 -8.37 -19.06
N HIS A 213 -3.61 -8.70 -17.83
CA HIS A 213 -2.71 -9.32 -16.88
C HIS A 213 -2.65 -10.84 -17.10
N LYS A 214 -1.46 -11.41 -16.91
CA LYS A 214 -1.28 -12.86 -16.90
C LYS A 214 -1.60 -13.38 -15.50
N VAL A 215 -2.74 -14.04 -15.36
CA VAL A 215 -3.16 -14.66 -14.11
C VAL A 215 -2.10 -15.66 -13.64
N ASP A 216 -1.71 -15.54 -12.37
CA ASP A 216 -0.83 -16.46 -11.68
C ASP A 216 -1.67 -17.62 -11.09
N PRO A 217 -1.54 -18.85 -11.61
CA PRO A 217 -2.31 -19.99 -11.14
C PRO A 217 -1.87 -20.49 -9.76
N THR A 218 -0.73 -19.99 -9.22
CA THR A 218 -0.21 -20.41 -7.91
C THR A 218 -0.83 -19.64 -6.75
N ILE A 219 -1.56 -18.55 -7.03
CA ILE A 219 -2.26 -17.78 -6.00
C ILE A 219 -3.53 -18.52 -5.59
N ASP A 220 -3.66 -18.77 -4.29
CA ASP A 220 -4.91 -19.26 -3.71
C ASP A 220 -5.98 -18.17 -3.79
N MET A 221 -6.99 -18.39 -4.64
CA MET A 221 -8.10 -17.48 -4.88
C MET A 221 -9.34 -17.75 -4.02
N ASN A 222 -9.32 -18.80 -3.19
CA ASN A 222 -10.51 -19.29 -2.49
C ASN A 222 -10.43 -19.09 -0.98
N THR A 223 -9.24 -19.24 -0.39
CA THR A 223 -9.07 -19.06 1.05
C THR A 223 -9.17 -17.59 1.42
N ARG A 224 -10.01 -17.26 2.41
CA ARG A 224 -10.16 -15.86 2.84
C ARG A 224 -8.83 -15.30 3.38
N PRO A 225 -8.48 -14.03 3.09
CA PRO A 225 -7.21 -13.43 3.53
C PRO A 225 -6.89 -13.59 5.03
N PRO A 226 -7.83 -13.43 5.99
CA PRO A 226 -7.52 -13.67 7.40
C PRO A 226 -7.09 -15.11 7.71
N VAL A 227 -7.59 -16.10 6.95
CA VAL A 227 -7.23 -17.51 7.11
C VAL A 227 -5.86 -17.78 6.50
N ILE A 228 -5.54 -17.17 5.35
CA ILE A 228 -4.19 -17.22 4.77
C ILE A 228 -3.17 -16.72 5.77
N VAL A 229 -3.38 -15.51 6.32
CA VAL A 229 -2.46 -14.89 7.29
C VAL A 229 -2.32 -15.73 8.56
N ARG A 230 -3.44 -16.24 9.10
CA ARG A 230 -3.44 -17.08 10.31
C ARG A 230 -2.65 -18.39 10.13
N ASN A 231 -2.66 -18.96 8.92
CA ASN A 231 -2.02 -20.23 8.64
C ASN A 231 -0.52 -20.10 8.29
N MET A 232 0.03 -18.88 8.21
CA MET A 232 1.46 -18.67 8.03
C MET A 232 2.22 -19.10 9.28
N ASP A 233 3.36 -19.78 9.09
CA ASP A 233 4.34 -19.90 10.17
C ASP A 233 5.04 -18.55 10.43
N ALA A 234 5.78 -18.47 11.53
CA ALA A 234 6.45 -17.23 11.94
C ALA A 234 7.47 -16.73 10.90
N ALA A 235 8.21 -17.64 10.24
CA ALA A 235 9.23 -17.28 9.27
C ALA A 235 8.59 -16.68 8.00
N ALA A 236 7.52 -17.30 7.49
CA ALA A 236 6.76 -16.80 6.36
C ALA A 236 6.10 -15.45 6.67
N TYR A 237 5.49 -15.32 7.85
CA TYR A 237 4.79 -14.10 8.27
C TYR A 237 5.75 -12.91 8.39
N PHE A 238 6.79 -13.03 9.24
CA PHE A 238 7.72 -11.93 9.50
C PHE A 238 8.67 -11.69 8.32
N GLY A 239 9.03 -12.74 7.58
CA GLY A 239 9.80 -12.61 6.34
C GLY A 239 9.04 -11.78 5.30
N ARG A 240 7.77 -12.11 5.05
CA ARG A 240 6.95 -11.34 4.11
C ARG A 240 6.73 -9.91 4.59
N PHE A 241 6.46 -9.72 5.88
CA PHE A 241 6.32 -8.37 6.44
C PHE A 241 7.58 -7.52 6.21
N SER A 242 8.77 -8.07 6.52
CA SER A 242 10.06 -7.38 6.28
C SER A 242 10.28 -7.01 4.82
N ASP A 243 9.89 -7.88 3.88
CA ASP A 243 9.98 -7.57 2.45
C ASP A 243 9.04 -6.44 2.03
N LEU A 244 7.82 -6.41 2.56
CA LEU A 244 6.84 -5.37 2.27
C LEU A 244 7.29 -3.98 2.76
N LEU A 245 7.97 -3.92 3.91
CA LEU A 245 8.45 -2.67 4.51
C LEU A 245 9.47 -1.93 3.63
N ARG A 246 10.16 -2.61 2.71
CA ARG A 246 11.16 -1.98 1.83
C ARG A 246 10.54 -0.88 0.96
N ASP A 247 9.37 -1.16 0.42
CA ASP A 247 8.65 -0.28 -0.51
C ASP A 247 7.40 0.37 0.13
N ASN A 248 7.02 -0.08 1.33
CA ASN A 248 5.86 0.40 2.08
C ASN A 248 6.28 0.72 3.53
N PRO A 249 7.10 1.76 3.73
CA PRO A 249 7.68 2.05 5.02
C PRO A 249 6.59 2.36 6.08
N PRO A 250 6.88 2.14 7.37
CA PRO A 250 6.03 2.58 8.47
C PRO A 250 5.73 4.08 8.43
N GLY A 251 4.61 4.47 9.00
CA GLY A 251 4.27 5.88 9.19
C GLY A 251 5.16 6.53 10.26
N PRO A 252 5.22 7.87 10.30
CA PRO A 252 6.03 8.61 11.27
C PRO A 252 5.62 8.34 12.73
N PHE A 253 4.38 7.91 12.97
CA PHE A 253 3.86 7.61 14.32
C PHE A 253 4.14 6.17 14.78
N ASP A 254 4.70 5.32 13.93
CA ASP A 254 5.00 3.92 14.25
C ASP A 254 6.33 3.72 14.99
N TYR A 255 7.05 4.82 15.28
CA TYR A 255 8.36 4.80 15.93
C TYR A 255 8.45 3.88 17.17
N PRO A 256 7.47 3.86 18.10
CA PRO A 256 7.52 2.98 19.27
C PRO A 256 7.52 1.48 18.93
N MET A 257 6.95 1.09 17.78
CA MET A 257 6.93 -0.30 17.32
C MET A 257 8.16 -0.65 16.50
N VAL A 258 8.62 0.26 15.64
CA VAL A 258 9.77 0.04 14.74
C VAL A 258 11.11 0.02 15.50
N HIS A 259 11.20 0.73 16.62
CA HIS A 259 12.44 0.88 17.39
C HIS A 259 12.48 0.09 18.70
N ARG A 260 11.48 -0.74 19.01
CA ARG A 260 11.45 -1.53 20.25
C ARG A 260 12.46 -2.69 20.18
N PRO A 261 13.47 -2.81 21.04
CA PRO A 261 14.37 -3.96 21.00
C PRO A 261 13.60 -5.29 21.24
N PRO A 262 13.90 -6.39 20.53
CA PRO A 262 14.81 -6.60 19.41
C PRO A 262 14.12 -6.51 18.01
N THR A 263 13.04 -5.73 17.84
CA THR A 263 12.40 -5.49 16.52
C THR A 263 13.29 -4.77 15.51
N HIS A 264 14.50 -4.33 15.89
CA HIS A 264 15.52 -3.82 14.96
C HIS A 264 15.88 -4.81 13.84
N ARG A 265 15.59 -6.11 13.99
CA ARG A 265 15.76 -7.11 12.92
C ARG A 265 14.60 -7.18 11.91
N LEU A 266 13.50 -6.45 12.16
CA LEU A 266 12.36 -6.29 11.25
C LEU A 266 12.51 -5.03 10.38
N GLN A 267 13.72 -4.49 10.25
CA GLN A 267 14.01 -3.43 9.28
C GLN A 267 14.15 -4.02 7.88
N GLY A 268 13.65 -3.29 6.88
CA GLY A 268 13.63 -3.74 5.49
C GLY A 268 15.03 -4.16 5.02
N GLY A 269 15.15 -5.39 4.53
CA GLY A 269 16.41 -5.92 3.96
C GLY A 269 17.23 -6.83 4.89
N THR A 270 16.86 -6.99 6.16
CA THR A 270 17.45 -8.02 7.04
C THR A 270 16.58 -9.27 7.10
N ALA A 271 17.15 -10.42 6.75
CA ALA A 271 16.47 -11.71 6.86
C ALA A 271 16.15 -12.04 8.32
N PHE A 272 14.91 -12.44 8.61
CA PHE A 272 14.53 -12.99 9.90
C PHE A 272 15.26 -14.32 10.10
N ARG A 273 16.26 -14.35 10.98
CA ARG A 273 16.95 -15.58 11.39
C ARG A 273 16.44 -15.99 12.76
N SER A 274 15.82 -17.17 12.81
CA SER A 274 15.46 -17.90 14.03
C SER A 274 16.66 -18.12 14.93
#